data_AF-A0A933QYA4-F1
#
_entry.id   AF-A0A933QYA4-F1
#
_cell.length_a   1.000
_cell.length_b   1.000
_cell.length_c   1.000
_cell.angle_alpha   90.00
_cell.angle_beta   90.00
_cell.angle_gamma   90.00
#
_symmetry.space_group_name_H-M   'P 1'
#
loop_
_entity.id
_entity.type
_entity.pdbx_description
1 polymer ?
#
loop_
_entity_poly.entity_id
_entity_poly.type
_entity_poly.pdbx_seq_one_letter_code
_entity_poly.pdbx_strand_id
1 'polypeptide(L)'
;MIPELGHFALILALCLALVQGILPLIGAQRGNLSLMALARPAAQGQFVFLAMAFLCLAYSFVVNDFSVLYVASNSNSALPLEYRVAAVWGAHEGSLLLWACILSVWTLAVTVFSRSLPQAMVARVIAVMGLISVGFLLFMLATSNPFDRLFPAALEGRDLNPLLQDPGLVFHPPMLYMG
;
A
#
# COMPACT_ATOMS: atom_id res chain seq x y z
N MET A 1 8.90 16.78 -2.26
CA MET A 1 9.81 15.76 -1.66
C MET A 1 9.06 14.62 -0.98
N ILE A 2 8.00 14.87 -0.19
CA ILE A 2 7.22 13.78 0.44
C ILE A 2 6.60 12.83 -0.59
N PRO A 3 5.97 13.30 -1.70
CA PRO A 3 5.43 12.41 -2.72
C PRO A 3 6.51 11.54 -3.39
N GLU A 4 7.69 12.08 -3.60
CA GLU A 4 8.83 11.36 -4.17
C GLU A 4 9.34 10.26 -3.23
N LEU A 5 9.35 10.50 -1.91
CA LEU A 5 9.65 9.47 -0.91
C LEU A 5 8.59 8.36 -0.91
N GLY A 6 7.31 8.72 -1.01
CA GLY A 6 6.21 7.76 -1.10
C GLY A 6 6.31 6.88 -2.36
N HIS A 7 6.61 7.49 -3.51
CA HIS A 7 6.81 6.76 -4.75
C HIS A 7 8.04 5.83 -4.68
N PHE A 8 9.16 6.31 -4.15
CA PHE A 8 10.35 5.48 -3.93
C PHE A 8 10.07 4.32 -2.97
N ALA A 9 9.26 4.54 -1.93
CA ALA A 9 8.82 3.49 -1.02
C ALA A 9 8.04 2.39 -1.75
N LEU A 10 7.14 2.75 -2.68
CA LEU A 10 6.42 1.75 -3.49
C LEU A 10 7.36 0.90 -4.35
N ILE A 11 8.41 1.51 -4.92
CA ILE A 11 9.42 0.78 -5.69
C ILE A 11 10.18 -0.22 -4.80
N LEU A 12 10.62 0.23 -3.61
CA LEU A 12 11.28 -0.66 -2.65
C LEU A 12 10.35 -1.78 -2.15
N ALA A 13 9.08 -1.47 -1.91
CA ALA A 13 8.07 -2.45 -1.58
C ALA A 13 7.93 -3.49 -2.71
N LEU A 14 7.94 -3.08 -3.99
CA LEU A 14 7.89 -4.01 -5.12
C LEU A 14 9.12 -4.92 -5.16
N CYS A 15 10.32 -4.37 -4.98
CA CYS A 15 11.54 -5.18 -4.92
C CYS A 15 11.48 -6.24 -3.81
N LEU A 16 11.00 -5.86 -2.62
CA LEU A 16 10.81 -6.81 -1.53
C LEU A 16 9.69 -7.81 -1.79
N ALA A 17 8.61 -7.41 -2.44
CA ALA A 17 7.51 -8.30 -2.82
C ALA A 17 7.98 -9.39 -3.80
N LEU A 18 8.86 -9.05 -4.74
CA LEU A 18 9.49 -10.01 -5.65
C LEU A 18 10.38 -11.00 -4.89
N VAL A 19 11.22 -10.50 -3.97
CA VAL A 19 12.04 -11.36 -3.11
C VAL A 19 11.17 -12.27 -2.25
N GLN A 20 10.15 -11.71 -1.59
CA GLN A 20 9.17 -12.39 -0.76
C GLN A 20 8.42 -13.46 -1.54
N GLY A 21 7.99 -13.16 -2.77
CA GLY A 21 7.15 -14.03 -3.58
C GLY A 21 7.90 -15.17 -4.27
N ILE A 22 9.17 -14.96 -4.63
CA ILE A 22 9.91 -15.89 -5.47
C ILE A 22 10.85 -16.77 -4.63
N LEU A 23 11.72 -16.17 -3.80
CA LEU A 23 12.81 -16.93 -3.17
C LEU A 23 12.31 -17.96 -2.15
N PRO A 24 11.36 -17.65 -1.25
CA PRO A 24 10.83 -18.64 -0.31
C PRO A 24 10.09 -19.78 -1.00
N LEU A 25 9.44 -19.52 -2.14
CA LEU A 25 8.75 -20.54 -2.93
C LEU A 25 9.75 -21.53 -3.53
N ILE A 26 10.83 -21.03 -4.13
CA ILE A 26 11.94 -21.86 -4.62
C ILE A 26 12.57 -22.65 -3.46
N GLY A 27 12.78 -21.98 -2.31
CA GLY A 27 13.28 -22.61 -1.09
C GLY A 27 12.42 -23.78 -0.65
N ALA A 28 11.10 -23.57 -0.56
CA ALA A 28 10.12 -24.58 -0.18
C ALA A 28 10.05 -25.76 -1.16
N GLN A 29 10.30 -25.53 -2.46
CA GLN A 29 10.32 -26.59 -3.46
C GLN A 29 11.61 -27.42 -3.42
N ARG A 30 12.74 -26.78 -3.09
CA ARG A 30 14.07 -27.42 -3.09
C ARG A 30 14.55 -27.89 -1.72
N GLY A 31 13.76 -27.71 -0.66
CA GLY A 31 14.18 -27.99 0.72
C GLY A 31 15.30 -27.07 1.23
N ASN A 32 15.51 -25.90 0.61
CA ASN A 32 16.57 -24.96 1.00
C ASN A 32 16.07 -24.02 2.11
N LEU A 33 16.55 -24.26 3.34
CA LEU A 33 16.17 -23.51 4.54
C LEU A 33 16.54 -22.03 4.48
N SER A 34 17.68 -21.69 3.87
CA SER A 34 18.15 -20.30 3.75
C SER A 34 17.22 -19.47 2.89
N LEU A 35 16.76 -20.01 1.76
CA LEU A 35 15.79 -19.33 0.89
C LEU A 35 14.42 -19.20 1.56
N MET A 36 13.97 -20.22 2.30
CA MET A 36 12.73 -20.13 3.07
C MET A 36 12.82 -19.08 4.19
N ALA A 37 13.99 -18.90 4.80
CA ALA A 37 14.20 -17.92 5.88
C ALA A 37 14.02 -16.47 5.42
N LEU A 38 14.16 -16.17 4.12
CA LEU A 38 13.95 -14.83 3.56
C LEU A 38 12.49 -14.37 3.59
N ALA A 39 11.53 -15.29 3.75
CA ALA A 39 10.11 -14.97 3.74
C ALA A 39 9.72 -13.88 4.75
N ARG A 40 10.13 -14.07 6.01
CA ARG A 40 9.77 -13.18 7.11
C ARG A 40 10.38 -11.77 6.99
N PRO A 41 11.71 -11.60 6.84
CA PRO A 41 12.30 -10.27 6.74
C PRO A 41 11.84 -9.52 5.47
N ALA A 42 11.66 -10.21 4.35
CA ALA A 42 11.16 -9.57 3.13
C ALA A 42 9.72 -9.03 3.33
N ALA A 43 8.84 -9.82 3.93
CA ALA A 43 7.48 -9.40 4.25
C ALA A 43 7.41 -8.25 5.27
N GLN A 44 8.24 -8.29 6.31
CA GLN A 44 8.33 -7.23 7.30
C GLN A 44 8.83 -5.92 6.68
N GLY A 45 9.85 -5.99 5.83
CA GLY A 45 10.34 -4.83 5.08
C GLY A 45 9.30 -4.29 4.11
N GLN A 46 8.59 -5.16 3.39
CA GLN A 46 7.54 -4.75 2.45
C GLN A 46 6.42 -3.97 3.18
N PHE A 47 5.99 -4.46 4.35
CA PHE A 47 5.04 -3.75 5.19
C PHE A 47 5.52 -2.35 5.57
N VAL A 48 6.79 -2.20 6.00
CA VAL A 48 7.35 -0.89 6.38
C VAL A 48 7.30 0.09 5.21
N PHE A 49 7.67 -0.33 4.01
CA PHE A 49 7.67 0.55 2.84
C PHE A 49 6.26 0.87 2.34
N LEU A 50 5.32 -0.08 2.39
CA LEU A 50 3.90 0.20 2.09
C LEU A 50 3.29 1.18 3.10
N ALA A 51 3.54 0.98 4.39
CA ALA A 51 3.09 1.91 5.43
C ALA A 51 3.69 3.31 5.24
N MET A 52 4.98 3.39 4.91
CA MET A 52 5.63 4.67 4.61
C MET A 52 5.01 5.36 3.38
N ALA A 53 4.72 4.62 2.31
CA ALA A 53 4.02 5.16 1.15
C ALA A 53 2.64 5.69 1.54
N PHE A 54 1.84 4.90 2.25
CA PHE A 54 0.51 5.31 2.70
C PHE A 54 0.55 6.59 3.55
N LEU A 55 1.50 6.68 4.49
CA LEU A 55 1.68 7.88 5.33
C LEU A 55 2.12 9.10 4.51
N CYS A 56 2.99 8.93 3.50
CA CYS A 56 3.37 10.04 2.61
C CYS A 56 2.17 10.54 1.80
N LEU A 57 1.32 9.64 1.31
CA LEU A 57 0.10 10.01 0.60
C LEU A 57 -0.90 10.70 1.51
N ALA A 58 -1.16 10.15 2.70
CA ALA A 58 -2.03 10.73 3.70
C ALA A 58 -1.57 12.13 4.11
N TYR A 59 -0.27 12.31 4.33
CA TYR A 59 0.30 13.62 4.60
C TYR A 59 0.03 14.61 3.46
N SER A 60 0.19 14.17 2.20
CA SER A 60 -0.04 15.01 1.01
C SER A 60 -1.50 15.49 0.92
N PHE A 61 -2.47 14.64 1.27
CA PHE A 61 -3.88 15.04 1.39
C PHE A 61 -4.13 16.02 2.56
N VAL A 62 -3.55 15.74 3.74
CA VAL A 62 -3.71 16.58 4.94
C VAL A 62 -3.19 18.01 4.72
N VAL A 63 -2.10 18.17 3.98
CA VAL A 63 -1.54 19.50 3.68
C VAL A 63 -2.03 20.09 2.35
N ASN A 64 -2.94 19.42 1.65
CA ASN A 64 -3.44 19.83 0.33
C ASN A 64 -2.31 20.08 -0.68
N ASP A 65 -1.38 19.14 -0.81
CA ASP A 65 -0.32 19.23 -1.82
C ASP A 65 -0.88 19.01 -3.24
N PHE A 66 -1.41 20.08 -3.84
CA PHE A 66 -1.99 20.10 -5.18
C PHE A 66 -0.97 19.96 -6.32
N SER A 67 0.32 19.73 -6.00
CA SER A 67 1.29 19.26 -6.97
C SER A 67 1.25 17.74 -7.19
N VAL A 68 0.48 17.01 -6.37
CA VAL A 68 0.13 15.59 -6.60
C VAL A 68 -1.20 15.53 -7.33
N LEU A 69 -1.23 14.89 -8.50
CA LEU A 69 -2.42 14.79 -9.35
C LEU A 69 -3.61 14.19 -8.60
N TYR A 70 -3.35 13.14 -7.80
CA TYR A 70 -4.38 12.46 -7.04
C TYR A 70 -5.02 13.37 -5.97
N VAL A 71 -4.20 14.12 -5.23
CA VAL A 71 -4.65 15.09 -4.22
C VAL A 71 -5.44 16.22 -4.88
N ALA A 72 -4.90 16.82 -5.95
CA ALA A 72 -5.57 17.89 -6.69
C ALA A 72 -6.91 17.46 -7.30
N SER A 73 -7.10 16.17 -7.56
CA SER A 73 -8.33 15.66 -8.16
C SER A 73 -9.41 15.28 -7.14
N ASN A 74 -9.08 15.15 -5.84
CA ASN A 74 -9.97 14.56 -4.83
C ASN A 74 -9.97 15.31 -3.48
N SER A 75 -9.41 16.51 -3.40
CA SER A 75 -9.37 17.33 -2.19
C SER A 75 -9.28 18.80 -2.54
N ASN A 76 -9.80 19.66 -1.66
CA ASN A 76 -9.68 21.13 -1.77
C ASN A 76 -9.37 21.75 -0.40
N SER A 77 -8.99 23.03 -0.40
CA SER A 77 -8.59 23.78 0.79
C SER A 77 -9.71 23.95 1.84
N ALA A 78 -10.98 23.93 1.41
CA ALA A 78 -12.14 24.06 2.29
C ALA A 78 -12.65 22.72 2.84
N LEU A 79 -12.15 21.58 2.34
CA LEU A 79 -12.61 20.26 2.75
C LEU A 79 -12.18 19.95 4.21
N PRO A 80 -13.11 19.59 5.11
CA PRO A 80 -12.79 19.18 6.47
C PRO A 80 -11.71 18.08 6.54
N LEU A 81 -10.92 18.08 7.61
CA LEU A 81 -9.74 17.21 7.73
C LEU A 81 -10.09 15.72 7.62
N GLU A 82 -11.18 15.32 8.25
CA GLU A 82 -11.71 13.96 8.23
C GLU A 82 -11.96 13.45 6.80
N TYR A 83 -12.51 14.30 5.93
CA TYR A 83 -12.77 13.96 4.54
C TYR A 83 -11.49 14.02 3.69
N ARG A 84 -10.53 14.88 4.04
CA ARG A 84 -9.18 14.83 3.43
C ARG A 84 -8.45 13.53 3.74
N VAL A 85 -8.60 13.02 4.97
CA VAL A 85 -8.07 11.69 5.33
C VAL A 85 -8.83 10.59 4.60
N ALA A 86 -10.16 10.67 4.52
CA ALA A 86 -10.96 9.70 3.76
C ALA A 86 -10.62 9.68 2.26
N ALA A 87 -10.25 10.84 1.70
CA ALA A 87 -9.87 10.97 0.30
C ALA A 87 -8.64 10.12 -0.08
N VAL A 88 -7.79 9.77 0.90
CA VAL A 88 -6.61 8.89 0.70
C VAL A 88 -6.99 7.55 0.09
N TRP A 89 -8.21 7.05 0.36
CA TRP A 89 -8.75 5.82 -0.22
C TRP A 89 -10.06 6.04 -0.98
N GLY A 90 -10.39 7.29 -1.29
CA GLY A 90 -11.66 7.67 -1.91
C GLY A 90 -11.73 7.44 -3.43
N ALA A 91 -10.61 7.09 -4.06
CA ALA A 91 -10.55 6.80 -5.49
C ALA A 91 -9.74 5.53 -5.76
N HIS A 92 -9.48 5.27 -7.04
CA HIS A 92 -8.89 4.03 -7.51
C HIS A 92 -7.44 3.84 -7.03
N GLU A 93 -6.60 4.87 -7.15
CA GLU A 93 -5.19 4.84 -6.75
C GLU A 93 -5.03 4.61 -5.24
N GLY A 94 -5.84 5.34 -4.47
CA GLY A 94 -5.85 5.26 -3.01
C GLY A 94 -6.37 3.93 -2.47
N SER A 95 -7.48 3.43 -3.03
CA SER A 95 -8.06 2.15 -2.62
C SER A 95 -7.14 0.96 -2.91
N LEU A 96 -6.40 0.98 -4.04
CA LEU A 96 -5.38 -0.01 -4.34
C LEU A 96 -4.22 0.00 -3.33
N LEU A 97 -3.77 1.20 -2.93
CA LEU A 97 -2.74 1.34 -1.91
C LEU A 97 -3.24 0.84 -0.55
N LEU A 98 -4.49 1.15 -0.18
CA LEU A 98 -5.11 0.63 1.04
C LEU A 98 -5.18 -0.90 1.05
N TRP A 99 -5.58 -1.52 -0.07
CA TRP A 99 -5.58 -2.98 -0.22
C TRP A 99 -4.20 -3.59 -0.05
N ALA A 100 -3.19 -3.02 -0.71
CA ALA A 100 -1.82 -3.48 -0.56
C ALA A 100 -1.34 -3.35 0.90
N CYS A 101 -1.68 -2.26 1.58
CA CYS A 101 -1.38 -2.08 3.00
C CYS A 101 -2.04 -3.15 3.87
N ILE A 102 -3.34 -3.41 3.68
CA ILE A 102 -4.07 -4.43 4.45
C ILE A 102 -3.50 -5.83 4.18
N LEU A 103 -3.22 -6.18 2.92
CA LEU A 103 -2.55 -7.44 2.58
C LEU A 103 -1.20 -7.55 3.29
N SER A 104 -0.43 -6.47 3.36
CA SER A 104 0.86 -6.45 4.05
C SER A 104 0.73 -6.58 5.57
N VAL A 105 -0.32 -6.02 6.19
CA VAL A 105 -0.64 -6.21 7.61
C VAL A 105 -0.95 -7.68 7.89
N TRP A 106 -1.78 -8.31 7.06
CA TRP A 106 -2.06 -9.75 7.19
C TRP A 106 -0.81 -10.60 6.95
N THR A 107 0.04 -10.22 5.98
CA THR A 107 1.32 -10.90 5.74
C THR A 107 2.21 -10.78 6.98
N LEU A 108 2.32 -9.58 7.55
CA LEU A 108 3.06 -9.32 8.79
C LEU A 108 2.53 -10.17 9.94
N ALA A 109 1.21 -10.27 10.11
CA ALA A 109 0.58 -11.12 11.11
C ALA A 109 1.01 -12.59 10.95
N VAL A 110 1.03 -13.13 9.73
CA VAL A 110 1.56 -14.49 9.45
C VAL A 110 3.03 -14.60 9.88
N THR A 111 3.86 -13.57 9.63
CA THR A 111 5.26 -13.58 10.07
C THR A 111 5.43 -13.60 11.60
N VAL A 112 4.45 -13.12 12.37
CA VAL A 112 4.54 -13.04 13.83
C VAL A 112 3.90 -14.26 14.49
N PHE A 113 2.69 -14.63 14.06
CA PHE A 113 1.84 -15.59 14.75
C PHE A 113 1.97 -17.04 14.26
N SER A 114 2.67 -17.30 13.15
CA SER A 114 2.84 -18.67 12.59
C SER A 114 4.14 -19.35 13.02
N ARG A 115 4.61 -19.17 14.26
CA ARG A 115 5.88 -19.78 14.74
C ARG A 115 5.81 -21.29 14.95
N SER A 116 4.61 -21.82 15.24
CA SER A 116 4.37 -23.25 15.49
C SER A 116 4.19 -24.09 14.21
N LEU A 117 4.07 -23.44 13.05
CA LEU A 117 3.81 -24.12 11.78
C LEU A 117 5.11 -24.57 11.09
N PRO A 118 5.08 -25.63 10.27
CA PRO A 118 6.22 -26.05 9.47
C PRO A 118 6.75 -24.91 8.60
N GLN A 119 8.08 -24.72 8.58
CA GLN A 119 8.71 -23.59 7.87
C GLN A 119 8.35 -23.56 6.38
N ALA A 120 8.29 -24.72 5.72
CA ALA A 120 7.90 -24.81 4.31
C ALA A 120 6.47 -24.33 4.04
N MET A 121 5.55 -24.57 4.97
CA MET A 121 4.16 -24.08 4.87
C MET A 121 4.13 -22.55 5.00
N VAL A 122 4.80 -22.00 6.03
CA VAL A 122 4.86 -20.55 6.24
C VAL A 122 5.52 -19.84 5.07
N ALA A 123 6.63 -20.39 4.54
CA ALA A 123 7.32 -19.86 3.38
C ALA A 123 6.41 -19.78 2.14
N ARG A 124 5.61 -20.83 1.89
CA ARG A 124 4.66 -20.85 0.75
C ARG A 124 3.53 -19.83 0.93
N VAL A 125 2.95 -19.72 2.12
CA VAL A 125 1.87 -18.75 2.40
C VAL A 125 2.38 -17.32 2.18
N ILE A 126 3.50 -16.96 2.81
CA ILE A 126 4.09 -15.63 2.67
C ILE A 126 4.48 -15.36 1.20
N ALA A 127 5.00 -16.36 0.49
CA ALA A 127 5.33 -16.22 -0.92
C ALA A 127 4.10 -15.93 -1.80
N VAL A 128 3.00 -16.67 -1.61
CA VAL A 128 1.76 -16.42 -2.35
C VAL A 128 1.21 -15.02 -2.07
N MET A 129 1.20 -14.58 -0.80
CA MET A 129 0.83 -13.21 -0.45
C MET A 129 1.74 -12.17 -1.11
N GLY A 130 3.04 -12.47 -1.23
CA GLY A 130 4.02 -11.64 -1.93
C GLY A 130 3.74 -11.53 -3.41
N LEU A 131 3.43 -12.63 -4.10
CA LEU A 131 3.07 -12.64 -5.51
C LEU A 131 1.78 -11.85 -5.79
N ILE A 132 0.77 -11.96 -4.90
CA ILE A 132 -0.43 -11.11 -4.98
C ILE A 132 -0.03 -9.64 -4.84
N SER A 133 0.81 -9.32 -3.85
CA SER A 133 1.30 -7.95 -3.65
C SER A 133 2.10 -7.40 -4.83
N VAL A 134 2.86 -8.23 -5.54
CA VAL A 134 3.55 -7.84 -6.78
C VAL A 134 2.53 -7.36 -7.82
N GLY A 135 1.39 -8.05 -7.97
CA GLY A 135 0.32 -7.63 -8.86
C GLY A 135 -0.22 -6.24 -8.52
N PHE A 136 -0.56 -6.00 -7.25
CA PHE A 136 -1.00 -4.68 -6.78
C PHE A 136 0.04 -3.59 -7.02
N LEU A 137 1.30 -3.85 -6.66
CA LEU A 137 2.39 -2.89 -6.75
C LEU A 137 2.75 -2.56 -8.21
N LEU A 138 2.79 -3.55 -9.10
CA LEU A 138 3.01 -3.31 -10.53
C LEU A 138 1.87 -2.51 -11.14
N PHE A 139 0.63 -2.84 -10.82
CA PHE A 139 -0.53 -2.11 -11.32
C PHE A 139 -0.52 -0.66 -10.80
N MET A 140 -0.28 -0.42 -9.51
CA MET A 140 -0.13 0.93 -8.98
C MET A 140 1.00 1.69 -9.68
N LEU A 141 2.21 1.14 -9.75
CA LEU A 141 3.36 1.85 -10.31
C LEU A 141 3.25 2.10 -11.82
N ALA A 142 2.55 1.25 -12.57
CA ALA A 142 2.47 1.36 -14.03
C ALA A 142 1.22 2.10 -14.51
N THR A 143 0.08 1.99 -13.81
CA THR A 143 -1.22 2.45 -14.34
C THR A 143 -2.04 3.29 -13.37
N SER A 144 -1.76 3.27 -12.06
CA SER A 144 -2.58 3.96 -11.06
C SER A 144 -1.73 4.46 -9.91
N ASN A 145 -0.71 5.27 -10.25
CA ASN A 145 0.30 5.69 -9.30
C ASN A 145 -0.23 6.87 -8.46
N PRO A 146 -0.42 6.69 -7.13
CA PRO A 146 -0.99 7.74 -6.30
C PRO A 146 -0.06 8.96 -6.11
N PHE A 147 1.18 8.88 -6.57
CA PHE A 147 2.19 9.94 -6.45
C PHE A 147 2.49 10.67 -7.77
N ASP A 148 1.69 10.44 -8.81
CA ASP A 148 1.87 11.16 -10.07
C ASP A 148 1.81 12.68 -9.85
N ARG A 149 2.77 13.36 -10.47
CA ARG A 149 3.00 14.80 -10.29
C ARG A 149 2.19 15.59 -11.32
N LEU A 150 1.63 16.71 -10.87
CA LEU A 150 0.98 17.70 -11.72
C LEU A 150 1.89 18.93 -11.84
N PHE A 151 2.30 19.24 -13.07
CA PHE A 151 3.13 20.41 -13.37
C PHE A 151 2.53 21.26 -14.51
N PRO A 152 2.23 22.55 -14.29
CA PRO A 152 2.31 23.27 -13.02
C PRO A 152 1.31 22.71 -11.98
N ALA A 153 1.63 22.84 -10.70
CA ALA A 153 0.72 22.44 -9.63
C ALA A 153 -0.61 23.22 -9.74
N ALA A 154 -1.72 22.57 -9.39
CA ALA A 154 -3.00 23.27 -9.38
C ALA A 154 -3.03 24.32 -8.25
N LEU A 155 -3.64 25.47 -8.52
CA LEU A 155 -3.82 26.52 -7.52
C LEU A 155 -4.83 26.12 -6.43
N GLU A 156 -5.81 25.32 -6.82
CA GLU A 156 -6.85 24.76 -5.95
C GLU A 156 -7.24 23.37 -6.49
N GLY A 157 -7.59 22.47 -5.59
CA GLY A 157 -8.02 21.12 -5.97
C GLY A 157 -9.53 21.00 -6.21
N ARG A 158 -9.95 19.84 -6.70
CA ARG A 158 -11.36 19.49 -6.90
C ARG A 158 -11.95 18.95 -5.61
N ASP A 159 -13.26 18.80 -5.56
CA ASP A 159 -13.90 18.24 -4.37
C ASP A 159 -13.75 16.71 -4.30
N LEU A 160 -13.79 16.18 -3.08
CA LEU A 160 -14.02 14.76 -2.88
C LEU A 160 -15.43 14.42 -3.38
N ASN A 161 -15.62 13.22 -3.95
CA ASN A 161 -16.95 12.74 -4.32
C ASN A 161 -17.93 12.98 -3.14
N PRO A 162 -19.02 13.75 -3.32
CA PRO A 162 -19.92 14.11 -2.22
C PRO A 162 -20.50 12.90 -1.48
N LEU A 163 -20.62 11.75 -2.16
CA LEU A 163 -21.05 10.51 -1.53
C LEU A 163 -20.09 10.05 -0.43
N LEU A 164 -18.79 10.33 -0.56
CA LEU A 164 -17.77 9.93 0.43
C LEU A 164 -17.65 10.93 1.59
N GLN A 165 -18.42 12.02 1.57
CA GLN A 165 -18.48 13.02 2.63
C GLN A 165 -19.56 12.66 3.68
N ASP A 166 -19.65 11.38 4.02
CA ASP A 166 -20.51 10.83 5.07
C ASP A 166 -19.63 10.08 6.08
N PRO A 167 -19.83 10.27 7.40
CA PRO A 167 -19.01 9.60 8.42
C PRO A 167 -18.96 8.08 8.28
N GLY A 168 -20.05 7.42 7.87
CA GLY A 168 -20.07 5.97 7.67
C GLY A 168 -19.15 5.52 6.54
N LEU A 169 -19.07 6.30 5.46
CA LEU A 169 -18.24 6.00 4.29
C LEU A 169 -16.76 6.35 4.49
N VAL A 170 -16.42 7.14 5.51
CA VAL A 170 -15.04 7.30 5.98
C VAL A 170 -14.52 5.98 6.55
N PHE A 171 -15.31 5.29 7.38
CA PHE A 171 -14.87 4.07 8.08
C PHE A 171 -15.13 2.78 7.31
N HIS A 172 -16.13 2.76 6.41
CA HIS A 172 -16.56 1.53 5.73
C HIS A 172 -15.44 0.85 4.92
N PRO A 173 -14.68 1.52 4.04
CA PRO A 173 -13.74 0.81 3.16
C PRO A 173 -12.63 0.06 3.93
N PRO A 174 -11.95 0.67 4.93
CA PRO A 174 -11.01 -0.06 5.78
C PRO A 174 -11.64 -1.27 6.47
N MET A 175 -12.86 -1.13 7.02
CA MET A 175 -13.54 -2.24 7.69
C MET A 175 -13.89 -3.38 6.73
N LEU A 176 -14.43 -3.07 5.55
CA LEU A 176 -14.79 -4.08 4.54
C LEU A 176 -13.58 -4.91 4.12
N TYR A 177 -12.41 -4.27 4.00
CA TYR A 177 -11.19 -4.94 3.54
C TYR A 177 -10.48 -5.72 4.64
N MET A 178 -10.81 -5.48 5.91
CA MET A 178 -10.28 -6.25 7.04
C MET A 178 -10.97 -7.62 7.22
N GLY A 179 -12.16 -7.82 6.64
CA GLY A 179 -12.92 -9.08 6.70
C GLY A 179 -13.95 -9.12 7.82
#